data_AF-A0A6N9PCP5-F1
#
_entry.id   AF-A0A6N9PCP5-F1
#
_cell.length_a   1.000
_cell.length_b   1.000
_cell.length_c   1.000
_cell.angle_alpha   90.00
_cell.angle_beta   90.00
_cell.angle_gamma   90.00
#
_symmetry.space_group_name_H-M   'P 1'
#
loop_
_entity.id
_entity.type
_entity.pdbx_description
1 polymer ?
#
loop_
_entity_poly.entity_id
_entity_poly.type
_entity_poly.pdbx_seq_one_letter_code
_entity_poly.pdbx_strand_id
1 'polypeptide(L)'
;QCVEAKLLDTSEVFIDGTHVKAHANNKKYESKEIIEETLFYVKSLQKEVEIDREKRLKKPLKRRKESENQIKYKKVSKTDDESGWFHKGEHKQVFAYATQVACDKNGWVLGYTTHSGNQHDSRTFIDIYNKLQSHFSLDKLVMDAGYKTPGIAHLLFQNNLTPVFPYKRPMTKKG
;
A
#
# COMPACT_ATOMS: atom_id res chain seq x y z
N GLN A 1 21.92 12.72 16.02
CA GLN A 1 23.27 12.22 15.67
C GLN A 1 23.45 12.01 14.17
N CYS A 2 22.93 10.97 13.50
CA CYS A 2 23.19 10.75 12.06
C CYS A 2 22.52 11.78 11.11
N VAL A 3 21.31 12.23 11.45
CA VAL A 3 20.59 13.29 10.72
C VAL A 3 21.33 14.63 10.86
N GLU A 4 21.74 14.98 12.08
CA GLU A 4 22.53 16.21 12.35
C GLU A 4 23.91 16.18 11.69
N ALA A 5 24.52 15.00 11.57
CA ALA A 5 25.78 14.79 10.86
C ALA A 5 25.63 14.84 9.32
N LYS A 6 24.41 15.10 8.80
CA LYS A 6 24.10 15.15 7.35
C LYS A 6 24.45 13.87 6.59
N LEU A 7 24.49 12.73 7.27
CA LEU A 7 24.74 11.43 6.65
C LEU A 7 23.46 10.83 6.07
N LEU A 8 22.29 11.26 6.57
CA LEU A 8 20.97 10.89 6.08
C LEU A 8 20.34 12.07 5.34
N ASP A 9 19.78 11.79 4.17
CA ASP A 9 19.00 12.76 3.41
C ASP A 9 17.52 12.34 3.34
N THR A 10 16.65 13.07 4.03
CA THR A 10 15.21 12.79 4.03
C THR A 10 14.42 13.65 3.04
N SER A 11 15.11 14.49 2.24
CA SER A 11 14.46 15.29 1.20
C SER A 11 13.90 14.43 0.06
N GLU A 12 14.60 13.34 -0.27
CA GLU A 12 14.21 12.41 -1.32
C GLU A 12 14.27 10.98 -0.78
N VAL A 13 13.09 10.41 -0.53
CA VAL A 13 12.95 9.04 -0.03
C VAL A 13 12.38 8.14 -1.10
N PHE A 14 13.04 7.01 -1.31
CA PHE A 14 12.68 6.00 -2.29
C PHE A 14 11.97 4.86 -1.59
N ILE A 15 10.80 4.46 -2.07
CA ILE A 15 10.03 3.33 -1.52
C ILE A 15 9.86 2.28 -2.60
N ASP A 16 10.24 1.06 -2.27
CA ASP A 16 10.07 -0.11 -3.13
C ASP A 16 9.53 -1.31 -2.35
N GLY A 17 8.67 -2.09 -3.02
CA GLY A 17 8.04 -3.28 -2.49
C GLY A 17 8.68 -4.54 -3.06
N THR A 18 9.23 -5.39 -2.19
CA THR A 18 9.89 -6.64 -2.61
C THR A 18 9.23 -7.86 -1.99
N HIS A 19 9.07 -8.92 -2.79
CA HIS A 19 8.49 -10.17 -2.31
C HIS A 19 9.57 -11.13 -1.83
N VAL A 20 9.52 -11.49 -0.54
CA VAL A 20 10.40 -12.47 0.09
C VAL A 20 9.66 -13.79 0.22
N LYS A 21 10.24 -14.88 -0.27
CA LYS A 21 9.61 -16.21 -0.17
C LYS A 21 9.52 -16.64 1.30
N ALA A 22 8.35 -17.05 1.75
CA ALA A 22 8.14 -17.59 3.08
C ALA A 22 8.65 -19.04 3.18
N HIS A 23 9.03 -19.46 4.39
CA HIS A 23 9.39 -20.85 4.67
C HIS A 23 8.13 -21.70 4.91
N ALA A 24 7.26 -21.74 3.90
CA ALA A 24 5.96 -22.39 3.97
C ALA A 24 5.78 -23.39 2.83
N ASN A 25 5.15 -24.54 3.13
CA ASN A 25 4.90 -25.57 2.13
C ASN A 25 3.68 -25.22 1.26
N ASN A 26 3.92 -25.03 -0.04
CA ASN A 26 2.89 -24.67 -1.01
C ASN A 26 1.73 -25.69 -1.14
N LYS A 27 1.92 -26.94 -0.70
CA LYS A 27 0.89 -27.99 -0.73
C LYS A 27 0.10 -28.10 0.58
N LYS A 28 0.57 -27.47 1.66
CA LYS A 28 -0.08 -27.52 2.98
C LYS A 28 -0.78 -26.19 3.26
N TYR A 29 -1.99 -26.03 2.73
CA TYR A 29 -2.82 -24.86 2.94
C TYR A 29 -4.26 -25.22 3.24
N GLU A 30 -4.97 -24.27 3.83
CA GLU A 30 -6.42 -24.29 4.03
C GLU A 30 -7.03 -23.08 3.34
N SER A 31 -8.19 -23.28 2.70
CA SER A 31 -8.95 -22.17 2.13
C SER A 31 -9.83 -21.58 3.22
N LYS A 32 -9.56 -20.33 3.62
CA LYS A 32 -10.36 -19.60 4.60
C LYS A 32 -11.14 -18.49 3.91
N GLU A 33 -12.37 -18.26 4.35
CA GLU A 33 -13.17 -17.11 3.97
C GLU A 33 -12.63 -15.88 4.67
N ILE A 34 -12.24 -14.87 3.88
CA ILE A 34 -11.73 -13.61 4.39
C ILE A 34 -12.59 -12.50 3.78
N ILE A 35 -13.03 -11.60 4.65
CA ILE A 35 -13.71 -10.37 4.25
C ILE A 35 -12.65 -9.43 3.68
N GLU A 36 -12.81 -9.04 2.42
CA GLU A 36 -11.89 -8.10 1.81
C GLU A 36 -12.09 -6.70 2.42
N GLU A 37 -11.05 -6.21 3.09
CA GLU A 37 -11.07 -4.86 3.63
C GLU A 37 -11.19 -3.81 2.52
N THR A 38 -12.03 -2.82 2.80
CA THR A 38 -12.18 -1.62 1.96
C THR A 38 -10.89 -0.79 1.99
N LEU A 39 -10.49 -0.30 0.80
CA LEU A 39 -9.33 0.57 0.66
C LEU A 39 -9.49 1.81 1.54
N PHE A 40 -8.42 2.23 2.22
CA PHE A 40 -8.43 3.42 3.10
C PHE A 40 -9.00 4.67 2.43
N TYR A 41 -8.67 4.86 1.14
CA TYR A 41 -9.11 6.02 0.37
C TYR A 41 -10.63 6.02 0.16
N VAL A 42 -11.25 4.85 0.00
CA VAL A 42 -12.70 4.75 -0.11
C VAL A 42 -13.36 5.17 1.19
N LYS A 43 -12.81 4.76 2.34
CA LYS A 43 -13.30 5.18 3.65
C LYS A 43 -13.17 6.70 3.84
N SER A 44 -12.05 7.29 3.42
CA SER A 44 -11.82 8.74 3.45
C SER A 44 -12.82 9.50 2.56
N LEU A 45 -13.03 9.08 1.32
CA LEU A 45 -14.00 9.68 0.41
C LEU A 45 -15.44 9.62 0.95
N GLN A 46 -15.82 8.48 1.52
CA GLN A 46 -17.16 8.34 2.12
C GLN A 46 -17.37 9.35 3.26
N LYS A 47 -16.34 9.54 4.10
CA LYS A 47 -16.37 10.53 5.18
C LYS A 47 -16.49 11.97 4.66
N GLU A 48 -15.74 12.31 3.61
CA GLU A 48 -15.84 13.64 2.98
C GLU A 48 -17.22 13.92 2.39
N VAL A 49 -17.81 12.92 1.72
CA VAL A 49 -19.17 13.01 1.17
C VAL A 49 -20.20 13.20 2.27
N GLU A 50 -20.04 12.52 3.40
CA GLU A 50 -20.94 12.66 4.55
C GLU A 50 -20.89 14.09 5.14
N ILE A 51 -19.69 14.63 5.35
CA ILE A 51 -19.48 16.00 5.82
C ILE A 51 -20.09 17.04 4.87
N ASP A 52 -19.90 16.90 3.54
CA ASP A 52 -20.51 17.82 2.56
C ASP A 52 -22.04 17.74 2.57
N ARG A 53 -22.61 16.56 2.78
CA ARG A 53 -24.08 16.40 2.84
C ARG A 53 -24.67 16.98 4.11
N GLU A 54 -24.02 16.83 5.25
CA GLU A 54 -24.41 17.48 6.51
C GLU A 54 -24.42 18.99 6.36
N LYS A 55 -23.36 19.58 5.78
CA LYS A 55 -23.28 21.02 5.48
C LYS A 55 -24.42 21.49 4.58
N ARG A 56 -24.86 20.64 3.65
CA ARG A 56 -25.97 20.93 2.72
C ARG A 56 -27.35 20.51 3.26
N LEU A 57 -27.44 20.07 4.52
CA LEU A 57 -28.66 19.56 5.16
C LEU A 57 -29.34 18.44 4.35
N LYS A 58 -28.55 17.63 3.66
CA LYS A 58 -29.02 16.47 2.86
C LYS A 58 -28.90 15.20 3.68
N LYS A 59 -29.89 14.31 3.56
CA LYS A 59 -29.87 12.97 4.17
C LYS A 59 -28.63 12.18 3.72
N PRO A 60 -28.05 11.31 4.56
CA PRO A 60 -26.90 10.48 4.18
C PRO A 60 -27.20 9.60 2.95
N LEU A 61 -26.18 9.31 2.15
CA LEU A 61 -26.34 8.42 1.00
C LEU A 61 -26.58 6.98 1.47
N LYS A 62 -27.54 6.31 0.84
CA LYS A 62 -27.77 4.89 1.09
C LYS A 62 -26.55 4.10 0.63
N ARG A 63 -25.88 3.43 1.56
CA ARG A 63 -24.71 2.60 1.27
C ARG A 63 -25.13 1.37 0.46
N ARG A 64 -24.34 1.04 -0.57
CA ARG A 64 -24.54 -0.18 -1.36
C ARG A 64 -23.81 -1.32 -0.65
N LYS A 65 -24.56 -2.25 -0.05
CA LYS A 65 -24.01 -3.39 0.73
C LYS A 65 -22.97 -4.21 -0.02
N GLU A 66 -23.07 -4.28 -1.36
CA GLU A 66 -22.13 -5.00 -2.23
C GLU A 66 -20.70 -4.44 -2.22
N SER A 67 -20.51 -3.18 -1.80
CA SER A 67 -19.20 -2.50 -1.84
C SER A 67 -18.38 -2.65 -0.57
N GLU A 68 -18.98 -3.11 0.53
CA GLU A 68 -18.31 -3.06 1.84
C GLU A 68 -17.64 -4.39 2.23
N ASN A 69 -18.14 -5.55 1.78
CA ASN A 69 -17.59 -6.85 2.20
C ASN A 69 -17.70 -7.88 1.06
N GLN A 70 -16.72 -7.91 0.15
CA GLN A 70 -16.58 -9.06 -0.76
C GLN A 70 -15.93 -10.21 0.01
N ILE A 71 -16.66 -11.31 0.16
CA ILE A 71 -16.11 -12.55 0.71
C ILE A 71 -15.20 -13.16 -0.37
N LYS A 72 -13.92 -13.31 -0.05
CA LYS A 72 -12.94 -13.99 -0.91
C LYS A 72 -12.35 -15.17 -0.17
N TYR A 73 -12.19 -16.27 -0.89
CA TYR A 73 -11.45 -17.42 -0.39
C TYR A 73 -9.96 -17.16 -0.58
N LYS A 74 -9.19 -17.23 0.50
CA LYS A 74 -7.73 -17.11 0.49
C LYS A 74 -7.10 -18.39 0.98
N LYS A 75 -6.01 -18.79 0.34
CA LYS A 75 -5.16 -19.89 0.80
C LYS A 75 -4.28 -19.39 1.94
N VAL A 76 -4.42 -20.01 3.10
CA VAL A 76 -3.62 -19.75 4.30
C VAL A 76 -2.73 -20.96 4.55
N SER A 77 -1.42 -20.76 4.75
CA SER A 77 -0.54 -21.89 5.03
C SER A 77 -0.85 -22.46 6.41
N LYS A 78 -0.70 -23.78 6.58
CA LYS A 78 -0.75 -24.41 7.91
C LYS A 78 0.54 -24.19 8.73
N THR A 79 1.63 -23.86 8.06
CA THR A 79 2.97 -23.70 8.67
C THR A 79 3.29 -22.25 9.03
N ASP A 80 2.67 -21.31 8.33
CA ASP A 80 2.94 -19.87 8.42
C ASP A 80 1.71 -19.12 7.88
N ASP A 81 0.78 -18.84 8.77
CA ASP A 81 -0.52 -18.26 8.45
C ASP A 81 -0.46 -16.76 8.10
N GLU A 82 0.61 -16.07 8.47
CA GLU A 82 0.86 -14.67 8.09
C GLU A 82 1.33 -14.53 6.64
N SER A 83 1.97 -15.58 6.09
CA SER A 83 2.41 -15.59 4.70
C SER A 83 1.26 -15.57 3.69
N GLY A 84 1.46 -14.85 2.58
CA GLY A 84 0.46 -14.64 1.56
C GLY A 84 0.68 -15.51 0.33
N TRP A 85 -0.38 -16.10 -0.21
CA TRP A 85 -0.30 -16.83 -1.48
C TRP A 85 -0.02 -15.87 -2.66
N PHE A 86 1.18 -15.97 -3.23
CA PHE A 86 1.69 -15.07 -4.26
C PHE A 86 1.97 -15.80 -5.59
N HIS A 87 1.69 -15.12 -6.70
CA HIS A 87 1.98 -15.61 -8.05
C HIS A 87 3.20 -14.85 -8.60
N LYS A 88 4.34 -15.52 -8.71
CA LYS A 88 5.56 -14.98 -9.29
C LYS A 88 5.61 -15.29 -10.79
N GLY A 89 5.19 -14.31 -11.60
CA GLY A 89 4.99 -14.51 -13.04
C GLY A 89 3.91 -15.55 -13.31
N GLU A 90 3.97 -16.20 -14.47
CA GLU A 90 2.94 -17.19 -14.86
C GLU A 90 3.14 -18.57 -14.23
N HIS A 91 4.37 -18.92 -13.82
CA HIS A 91 4.73 -20.33 -13.59
C HIS A 91 4.97 -20.72 -12.13
N LYS A 92 5.06 -19.77 -11.19
CA LYS A 92 5.42 -20.09 -9.79
C LYS A 92 4.42 -19.50 -8.81
N GLN A 93 3.76 -20.38 -8.07
CA GLN A 93 2.92 -20.02 -6.93
C GLN A 93 3.66 -20.36 -5.65
N VAL A 94 3.85 -19.38 -4.79
CA VAL A 94 4.59 -19.54 -3.52
C VAL A 94 3.91 -18.75 -2.42
N PHE A 95 4.04 -19.21 -1.18
CA PHE A 95 3.81 -18.35 -0.03
C PHE A 95 4.96 -17.34 0.10
N ALA A 96 4.62 -16.07 0.30
CA ALA A 96 5.57 -14.97 0.37
C ALA A 96 5.10 -13.88 1.33
N TYR A 97 6.04 -13.02 1.72
CA TYR A 97 5.82 -11.74 2.36
C TYR A 97 6.13 -10.62 1.38
N ALA A 98 5.35 -9.54 1.41
CA ALA A 98 5.67 -8.30 0.74
C ALA A 98 6.34 -7.38 1.77
N THR A 99 7.63 -7.11 1.58
CA THR A 99 8.39 -6.18 2.43
C THR A 99 8.58 -4.88 1.67
N GLN A 100 8.05 -3.79 2.24
CA GLN A 100 8.23 -2.45 1.73
C GLN A 100 9.41 -1.83 2.46
N VAL A 101 10.34 -1.24 1.71
CA VAL A 101 11.54 -0.63 2.26
C VAL A 101 11.62 0.80 1.75
N ALA A 102 11.97 1.70 2.66
CA ALA A 102 12.22 3.10 2.38
C ALA A 102 13.70 3.42 2.58
N CYS A 103 14.34 3.99 1.57
CA CYS A 103 15.74 4.40 1.64
C CYS A 103 15.95 5.85 1.20
N ASP A 104 17.06 6.43 1.65
CA ASP A 104 17.54 7.71 1.14
C ASP A 104 18.32 7.55 -0.18
N LYS A 105 18.69 8.68 -0.77
CA LYS A 105 19.51 8.72 -1.98
C LYS A 105 20.91 8.08 -1.85
N ASN A 106 21.41 7.93 -0.62
CA ASN A 106 22.71 7.34 -0.33
C ASN A 106 22.60 5.83 -0.04
N GLY A 107 21.39 5.26 -0.06
CA GLY A 107 21.13 3.85 0.20
C GLY A 107 20.94 3.49 1.68
N TRP A 108 20.85 4.46 2.59
CA TRP A 108 20.49 4.20 3.98
C TRP A 108 19.02 3.84 4.09
N VAL A 109 18.75 2.74 4.81
CA VAL A 109 17.37 2.31 5.11
C VAL A 109 16.79 3.19 6.22
N LEU A 110 15.76 3.95 5.90
CA LEU A 110 15.01 4.79 6.83
C LEU A 110 13.94 3.99 7.57
N GLY A 111 13.39 2.95 6.93
CA GLY A 111 12.40 2.09 7.54
C GLY A 111 11.93 0.98 6.61
N TYR A 112 11.25 0.00 7.19
CA TYR A 112 10.57 -1.05 6.46
C TYR A 112 9.29 -1.49 7.18
N THR A 113 8.37 -2.09 6.42
CA THR A 113 7.19 -2.79 6.91
C THR A 113 7.03 -4.11 6.16
N THR A 114 6.48 -5.12 6.82
CA THR A 114 6.29 -6.45 6.25
C THR A 114 4.83 -6.83 6.32
N HIS A 115 4.30 -7.31 5.19
CA HIS A 115 2.91 -7.68 5.01
C HIS A 115 2.82 -9.04 4.34
N SER A 116 1.62 -9.61 4.37
CA SER A 116 1.33 -10.85 3.65
C SER A 116 1.53 -10.62 2.14
N GLY A 117 2.24 -11.51 1.44
CA GLY A 117 2.60 -11.35 0.02
C GLY A 117 1.43 -11.39 -0.97
N ASN A 118 0.20 -11.52 -0.49
CA ASN A 118 -1.02 -11.37 -1.29
C ASN A 118 -1.64 -9.95 -1.18
N GLN A 119 -1.05 -9.07 -0.38
CA GLN A 119 -1.45 -7.68 -0.26
C GLN A 119 -0.73 -6.84 -1.31
N HIS A 120 -1.48 -5.99 -2.00
CA HIS A 120 -0.94 -5.11 -3.03
C HIS A 120 -0.25 -3.91 -2.39
N ASP A 121 0.83 -3.42 -2.98
CA ASP A 121 1.67 -2.35 -2.43
C ASP A 121 0.92 -1.07 -2.09
N SER A 122 -0.09 -0.72 -2.89
CA SER A 122 -0.96 0.43 -2.63
C SER A 122 -1.82 0.33 -1.37
N ARG A 123 -2.06 -0.88 -0.85
CA ARG A 123 -2.81 -1.09 0.41
C ARG A 123 -1.91 -0.94 1.62
N THR A 124 -0.71 -1.47 1.52
CA THR A 124 0.29 -1.55 2.60
C THR A 124 1.09 -0.25 2.75
N PHE A 125 1.08 0.62 1.73
CA PHE A 125 1.78 1.90 1.71
C PHE A 125 1.54 2.77 2.96
N ILE A 126 0.33 2.76 3.52
CA ILE A 126 -0.02 3.60 4.67
C ILE A 126 0.87 3.30 5.87
N ASP A 127 1.20 2.02 6.09
CA ASP A 127 1.92 1.59 7.28
C ASP A 127 3.37 2.10 7.24
N ILE A 128 4.03 1.98 6.08
CA ILE A 128 5.37 2.53 5.89
C ILE A 128 5.36 4.05 5.88
N TYR A 129 4.33 4.67 5.27
CA TYR A 129 4.18 6.12 5.24
C TYR A 129 4.06 6.72 6.65
N ASN A 130 3.16 6.19 7.48
CA ASN A 130 2.96 6.65 8.84
C ASN A 130 4.24 6.50 9.69
N LYS A 131 4.97 5.39 9.51
CA LYS A 131 6.24 5.14 10.19
C LYS A 131 7.33 6.14 9.78
N LEU A 132 7.39 6.51 8.50
CA LEU A 132 8.33 7.54 8.05
C LEU A 132 7.95 8.92 8.57
N GLN A 133 6.66 9.28 8.49
CA GLN A 133 6.15 10.57 8.93
C GLN A 133 6.33 10.80 10.44
N SER A 134 6.29 9.74 11.26
CA SER A 134 6.50 9.86 12.71
C SER A 134 7.95 10.13 13.10
N HIS A 135 8.93 9.81 12.25
CA HIS A 135 10.34 9.89 12.57
C HIS A 135 11.11 10.94 11.77
N PHE A 136 10.61 11.34 10.60
CA PHE A 136 11.33 12.20 9.67
C PHE A 136 10.44 13.28 9.06
N SER A 137 11.06 14.43 8.77
CA SER A 137 10.48 15.42 7.85
C SER A 137 10.76 14.95 6.43
N LEU A 138 9.69 14.68 5.69
CA LEU A 138 9.74 14.22 4.30
C LEU A 138 9.38 15.39 3.37
N ASP A 139 10.01 15.46 2.20
CA ASP A 139 9.65 16.44 1.15
C ASP A 139 9.17 15.74 -0.13
N LYS A 140 9.95 14.79 -0.64
CA LYS A 140 9.63 14.04 -1.86
C LYS A 140 9.66 12.54 -1.62
N LEU A 141 8.67 11.85 -2.21
CA LEU A 141 8.59 10.39 -2.19
C LEU A 141 8.65 9.85 -3.61
N VAL A 142 9.72 9.12 -3.91
CA VAL A 142 9.93 8.43 -5.17
C VAL A 142 9.44 7.00 -5.03
N MET A 143 8.48 6.61 -5.86
CA MET A 143 7.80 5.33 -5.73
C MET A 143 7.60 4.66 -7.08
N ASP A 144 7.49 3.34 -7.06
CA ASP A 144 7.19 2.53 -8.24
C ASP A 144 5.79 2.78 -8.84
N ALA A 145 5.47 2.07 -9.94
CA ALA A 145 4.18 2.18 -10.59
C ALA A 145 3.02 1.53 -9.78
N GLY A 146 3.31 0.56 -8.92
CA GLY A 146 2.34 -0.09 -8.02
C GLY A 146 1.76 0.87 -6.98
N TYR A 147 2.52 1.88 -6.53
CA TYR A 147 2.03 2.92 -5.62
C TYR A 147 1.21 4.02 -6.30
N LYS A 148 1.21 4.09 -7.63
CA LYS A 148 0.54 5.16 -8.41
C LYS A 148 -0.99 5.01 -8.40
N THR A 149 -1.61 5.40 -7.29
CA THR A 149 -3.07 5.42 -7.12
C THR A 149 -3.56 6.83 -6.76
N PRO A 150 -4.80 7.21 -7.14
CA PRO A 150 -5.36 8.52 -6.79
C PRO A 150 -5.40 8.76 -5.27
N GLY A 151 -5.66 7.72 -4.48
CA GLY A 151 -5.74 7.85 -3.03
C GLY A 151 -4.40 8.14 -2.36
N ILE A 152 -3.33 7.49 -2.83
CA ILE A 152 -1.98 7.79 -2.36
C ILE A 152 -1.57 9.19 -2.80
N ALA A 153 -1.80 9.56 -4.06
CA ALA A 153 -1.45 10.89 -4.55
C ALA A 153 -2.17 12.00 -3.76
N HIS A 154 -3.47 11.82 -3.50
CA HIS A 154 -4.26 12.77 -2.70
C HIS A 154 -3.73 12.91 -1.27
N LEU A 155 -3.45 11.78 -0.60
CA LEU A 155 -2.87 11.76 0.75
C LEU A 155 -1.55 12.53 0.82
N LEU A 156 -0.69 12.34 -0.18
CA LEU A 156 0.62 13.00 -0.22
C LEU A 156 0.48 14.51 -0.47
N PHE A 157 -0.39 14.94 -1.37
CA PHE A 157 -0.66 16.37 -1.58
C PHE A 157 -1.25 17.05 -0.36
N GLN A 158 -2.16 16.40 0.37
CA GLN A 158 -2.72 16.94 1.61
C GLN A 158 -1.66 17.18 2.68
N ASN A 159 -0.58 16.40 2.67
CA ASN A 159 0.54 16.51 3.60
C ASN A 159 1.70 17.37 3.05
N ASN A 160 1.48 18.14 1.97
CA ASN A 160 2.48 18.98 1.29
C ASN A 160 3.71 18.19 0.79
N LEU A 161 3.54 16.91 0.45
CA LEU A 161 4.59 16.08 -0.11
C LEU A 161 4.52 16.03 -1.63
N THR A 162 5.68 15.95 -2.27
CA THR A 162 5.77 15.79 -3.72
C THR A 162 5.90 14.32 -4.09
N PRO A 163 4.85 13.66 -4.61
CA PRO A 163 4.97 12.31 -5.13
C PRO A 163 5.67 12.29 -6.49
N VAL A 164 6.71 11.48 -6.62
CA VAL A 164 7.41 11.23 -7.87
C VAL A 164 7.10 9.81 -8.32
N PHE A 165 6.21 9.69 -9.30
CA PHE A 165 5.81 8.41 -9.89
C PHE A 165 6.40 8.24 -11.30
N PRO A 166 6.68 7.01 -11.74
CA PRO A 166 7.10 6.76 -13.11
C PRO A 166 6.02 7.18 -14.12
N TYR A 167 6.51 7.68 -15.27
CA TYR A 167 5.66 8.01 -16.39
C TYR A 167 5.00 6.73 -16.94
N LYS A 168 3.69 6.80 -17.18
CA LYS A 168 2.93 5.75 -17.85
C LYS A 168 2.30 6.36 -19.08
N ARG A 169 2.53 5.74 -20.25
CA ARG A 169 1.93 6.20 -21.51
C ARG A 169 0.40 6.25 -21.39
N PRO A 170 -0.26 7.30 -21.90
CA PRO A 170 -1.71 7.37 -21.95
C PRO A 170 -2.28 6.15 -22.70
N MET A 171 -3.25 5.47 -22.09
CA MET A 171 -3.99 4.38 -22.73
C MET A 171 -5.22 4.94 -23.44
N THR A 172 -5.02 5.90 -24.34
CA THR A 172 -6.07 6.35 -25.27
C THR A 172 -6.27 5.29 -26.35
N LYS A 173 -7.49 5.21 -26.90
CA LYS A 173 -7.74 4.35 -28.07
C LYS A 173 -6.76 4.74 -29.18
N LYS A 174 -6.21 3.75 -29.89
CA LYS A 174 -5.46 4.00 -31.12
C LYS A 174 -6.38 4.79 -32.06
N GLY A 175 -5.94 5.98 -32.46
CA GLY A 175 -6.52 6.70 -33.58
C GLY A 175 -6.32 5.91 -34.88
#